data_AF-A0A520WX36-F1
#
_entry.id   AF-A0A520WX36-F1
#
_cell.length_a   1.000
_cell.length_b   1.000
_cell.length_c   1.000
_cell.angle_alpha   90.00
_cell.angle_beta   90.00
_cell.angle_gamma   90.00
#
_symmetry.space_group_name_H-M   'P 1'
#
loop_
_entity.id
_entity.type
_entity.pdbx_description
1 polymer ?
#
loop_
_entity_poly.entity_id
_entity_poly.type
_entity_poly.pdbx_seq_one_letter_code
_entity_poly.pdbx_strand_id
1 'polypeptide(L)'
;MFTVVAGTGYTGRRVLERLPANEALGLSRSLLDTDRPFHLFDFDQPGPLPVDLPDDYAVLYTCPPGGEDDERLRRFLSLLAPAPMRLVYISTTGVYGDVGGKVVTEASAVDPGNSMAKARVAAETIAAEHVARFDSRLVILRVPGIYGPGRLPLQRLSEGGAFLTENDASPGNRIHVDDLVACCIAALQEDTPGGIYNVGDGDNRSATWFAQEVARQAGLPAPRLISREAAQQEFSRVRLAFLSSSRIVDTTKMREVLGVTPRYANPVDGIEASLA
;
A
#
# COMPACT_ATOMS: atom_id res chain seq x y z
N MET A 1 -10.47 19.20 -6.78
CA MET A 1 -9.55 19.03 -7.93
C MET A 1 -9.84 17.67 -8.55
N PHE A 2 -9.96 17.58 -9.87
CA PHE A 2 -10.25 16.31 -10.54
C PHE A 2 -9.16 15.28 -10.24
N THR A 3 -9.52 14.01 -10.00
CA THR A 3 -8.57 12.95 -9.63
C THR A 3 -8.64 11.76 -10.56
N VAL A 4 -7.50 11.40 -11.14
CA VAL A 4 -7.32 10.12 -11.84
C VAL A 4 -6.80 9.07 -10.86
N VAL A 5 -7.58 8.03 -10.62
CA VAL A 5 -7.16 6.85 -9.85
C VAL A 5 -6.60 5.80 -10.80
N ALA A 6 -5.29 5.83 -10.99
CA ALA A 6 -4.55 4.89 -11.83
C ALA A 6 -4.31 3.57 -11.08
N GLY A 7 -5.10 2.55 -11.42
CA GLY A 7 -5.08 1.23 -10.79
C GLY A 7 -6.22 1.06 -9.79
N THR A 8 -7.41 0.68 -10.26
CA THR A 8 -8.58 0.42 -9.40
C THR A 8 -8.60 -1.00 -8.84
N GLY A 9 -7.48 -1.43 -8.24
CA GLY A 9 -7.39 -2.65 -7.46
C GLY A 9 -8.05 -2.51 -6.08
N TYR A 10 -7.64 -3.33 -5.13
CA TYR A 10 -8.23 -3.38 -3.78
C TYR A 10 -8.32 -2.01 -3.07
N THR A 11 -7.24 -1.22 -3.11
CA THR A 11 -7.20 0.13 -2.52
C THR A 11 -7.77 1.18 -3.47
N GLY A 12 -7.31 1.23 -4.72
CA GLY A 12 -7.71 2.26 -5.68
C GLY A 12 -9.22 2.30 -5.93
N ARG A 13 -9.89 1.13 -6.01
CA ARG A 13 -11.35 1.06 -6.14
C ARG A 13 -12.06 1.73 -4.96
N ARG A 14 -11.63 1.46 -3.72
CA ARG A 14 -12.24 2.06 -2.53
C ARG A 14 -11.99 3.57 -2.45
N VAL A 15 -10.84 4.06 -2.93
CA VAL A 15 -10.61 5.50 -3.05
C VAL A 15 -11.57 6.10 -4.08
N LEU A 16 -11.69 5.49 -5.27
CA LEU A 16 -12.61 5.95 -6.31
C LEU A 16 -14.06 6.01 -5.81
N GLU A 17 -14.50 5.01 -5.04
CA GLU A 17 -15.83 4.94 -4.43
C GLU A 17 -16.08 6.01 -3.36
N ARG A 18 -15.04 6.65 -2.81
CA ARG A 18 -15.15 7.73 -1.81
C ARG A 18 -15.02 9.12 -2.40
N LEU A 19 -14.47 9.26 -3.60
CA LEU A 19 -14.38 10.54 -4.28
C LEU A 19 -15.73 10.91 -4.94
N PRO A 20 -16.06 12.20 -5.13
CA PRO A 20 -17.25 12.61 -5.86
C PRO A 20 -17.20 12.10 -7.31
N ALA A 21 -18.32 11.57 -7.83
CA ALA A 21 -18.35 10.94 -9.15
C ALA A 21 -17.99 11.90 -10.30
N ASN A 22 -18.31 13.18 -10.15
CA ASN A 22 -17.98 14.25 -11.09
C ASN A 22 -16.55 14.79 -10.93
N GLU A 23 -15.80 14.34 -9.93
CA GLU A 23 -14.44 14.80 -9.63
C GLU A 23 -13.40 13.69 -9.70
N ALA A 24 -13.77 12.47 -10.10
CA ALA A 24 -12.83 11.37 -10.17
C ALA A 24 -13.15 10.36 -11.28
N LEU A 25 -12.09 9.76 -11.81
CA LEU A 25 -12.13 8.70 -12.79
C LEU A 25 -11.15 7.59 -12.42
N GLY A 26 -11.58 6.34 -12.56
CA GLY A 26 -10.71 5.16 -12.47
C GLY A 26 -10.07 4.76 -13.81
N LEU A 27 -8.82 4.30 -13.77
CA LEU A 27 -8.20 3.55 -14.86
C LEU A 27 -7.93 2.11 -14.40
N SER A 28 -8.47 1.14 -15.14
CA SER A 28 -8.48 -0.27 -14.77
C SER A 28 -8.10 -1.18 -15.92
N ARG A 29 -7.36 -2.26 -15.65
CA ARG A 29 -7.13 -3.33 -16.64
C ARG A 29 -8.32 -4.29 -16.81
N SER A 30 -9.26 -4.26 -15.88
CA SER A 30 -10.42 -5.15 -15.84
C SER A 30 -11.69 -4.36 -15.64
N LEU A 31 -12.82 -4.92 -16.06
CA LEU A 31 -14.13 -4.36 -15.77
C LEU A 31 -14.31 -4.21 -14.25
N LEU A 32 -14.91 -3.10 -13.85
CA LEU A 32 -15.25 -2.81 -12.46
C LEU A 32 -16.76 -2.88 -12.30
N ASP A 33 -17.19 -3.54 -11.25
CA ASP A 33 -18.58 -3.50 -10.79
C ASP A 33 -18.79 -2.26 -9.93
N THR A 34 -18.98 -1.11 -10.56
CA THR A 34 -19.09 0.20 -9.88
C THR A 34 -19.94 1.17 -10.71
N ASP A 35 -20.61 2.10 -10.03
CA ASP A 35 -21.29 3.24 -10.63
C ASP A 35 -20.34 4.42 -10.90
N ARG A 36 -19.09 4.32 -10.44
CA ARG A 36 -18.08 5.36 -10.61
C ARG A 36 -17.53 5.38 -12.04
N PRO A 37 -17.27 6.57 -12.62
CA PRO A 37 -16.63 6.65 -13.92
C PRO A 37 -15.30 5.90 -13.93
N PHE A 38 -15.11 5.04 -14.92
CA PHE A 38 -13.82 4.40 -15.16
C PHE A 38 -13.64 4.07 -16.65
N HIS A 39 -12.38 3.95 -17.08
CA HIS A 39 -12.03 3.43 -18.39
C HIS A 39 -11.16 2.18 -18.27
N LEU A 40 -11.34 1.26 -19.23
CA LEU A 40 -10.41 0.16 -19.43
C LEU A 40 -9.11 0.70 -20.02
N PHE A 41 -8.00 0.45 -19.33
CA PHE A 41 -6.68 0.85 -19.75
C PHE A 41 -5.64 -0.13 -19.21
N ASP A 42 -4.87 -0.72 -20.11
CA ASP A 42 -3.70 -1.53 -19.75
C ASP A 42 -2.42 -0.73 -19.88
N PHE A 43 -1.88 -0.35 -18.72
CA PHE A 43 -0.62 0.36 -18.59
C PHE A 43 0.58 -0.43 -19.17
N ASP A 44 0.44 -1.74 -19.36
CA ASP A 44 1.48 -2.59 -19.97
C ASP A 44 1.39 -2.60 -21.51
N GLN A 45 0.31 -2.10 -22.10
CA GLN A 45 0.12 -1.98 -23.54
C GLN A 45 0.38 -0.55 -24.03
N PRO A 46 0.94 -0.38 -25.24
CA PRO A 46 1.05 0.94 -25.86
C PRO A 46 -0.33 1.47 -26.26
N GLY A 47 -0.56 2.77 -26.07
CA GLY A 47 -1.79 3.42 -26.49
C GLY A 47 -1.96 4.80 -25.83
N PRO A 48 -2.81 5.67 -26.40
CA PRO A 48 -3.15 6.93 -25.76
C PRO A 48 -3.98 6.69 -24.50
N LEU A 49 -4.02 7.67 -23.60
CA LEU A 49 -4.98 7.65 -22.50
C LEU A 49 -6.41 7.65 -23.07
N PRO A 50 -7.34 6.88 -22.47
CA PRO A 50 -8.72 6.78 -22.94
C PRO A 50 -9.60 7.96 -22.46
N VAL A 51 -8.98 9.03 -21.99
CA VAL A 51 -9.65 10.17 -21.34
C VAL A 51 -8.87 11.46 -21.64
N ASP A 52 -9.61 12.53 -21.89
CA ASP A 52 -9.06 13.88 -21.93
C ASP A 52 -8.88 14.41 -20.50
N LEU A 53 -7.66 14.81 -20.17
CA LEU A 53 -7.32 15.32 -18.85
C LEU A 53 -7.61 16.83 -18.77
N PRO A 54 -8.25 17.32 -17.71
CA PRO A 54 -8.36 18.76 -17.49
C PRO A 54 -7.00 19.35 -17.10
N ASP A 55 -6.85 20.67 -17.18
CA ASP A 55 -5.60 21.34 -16.81
C ASP A 55 -5.23 21.15 -15.33
N ASP A 56 -6.23 21.18 -14.45
CA ASP A 56 -6.05 21.05 -12.99
C ASP A 56 -6.53 19.70 -12.48
N TYR A 57 -5.59 18.74 -12.37
CA TYR A 57 -5.89 17.41 -11.86
C TYR A 57 -4.76 16.82 -11.01
N ALA A 58 -5.15 15.85 -10.18
CA ALA A 58 -4.26 15.01 -9.40
C ALA A 58 -4.32 13.56 -9.89
N VAL A 59 -3.26 12.81 -9.60
CA VAL A 59 -3.16 11.38 -9.86
C VAL A 59 -2.94 10.65 -8.55
N LEU A 60 -3.75 9.62 -8.30
CA LEU A 60 -3.41 8.55 -7.36
C LEU A 60 -2.96 7.32 -8.14
N TYR A 61 -1.69 6.95 -8.02
CA TYR A 61 -1.13 5.78 -8.68
C TYR A 61 -0.96 4.63 -7.69
N THR A 62 -1.78 3.58 -7.85
CA THR A 62 -1.75 2.40 -6.97
C THR A 62 -1.32 1.12 -7.68
N CYS A 63 -0.89 1.20 -8.93
CA CYS A 63 -0.39 0.04 -9.66
C CYS A 63 0.93 -0.47 -9.03
N PRO A 64 1.16 -1.79 -8.98
CA PRO A 64 2.47 -2.33 -8.64
C PRO A 64 3.48 -1.99 -9.75
N PRO A 65 4.80 -2.10 -9.48
CA PRO A 65 5.80 -1.84 -10.51
C PRO A 65 5.70 -2.84 -11.68
N GLY A 66 5.99 -2.36 -12.89
CA GLY A 66 6.04 -3.16 -14.12
C GLY A 66 7.40 -3.80 -14.44
N GLY A 67 8.18 -4.19 -13.43
CA GLY A 67 9.56 -4.67 -13.57
C GLY A 67 10.51 -3.99 -12.58
N GLU A 68 11.81 -4.27 -12.66
CA GLU A 68 12.81 -3.67 -11.75
C GLU A 68 12.91 -2.14 -11.89
N ASP A 69 12.70 -1.60 -13.09
CA ASP A 69 12.76 -0.15 -13.38
C ASP A 69 11.38 0.48 -13.65
N ASP A 70 10.30 -0.18 -13.23
CA ASP A 70 8.90 0.25 -13.36
C ASP A 70 8.55 0.93 -14.69
N GLU A 71 8.76 0.22 -15.80
CA GLU A 71 8.42 0.68 -17.16
C GLU A 71 6.95 1.09 -17.27
N ARG A 72 6.07 0.43 -16.50
CA ARG A 72 4.65 0.76 -16.41
C ARG A 72 4.43 2.20 -15.93
N LEU A 73 5.10 2.59 -14.85
CA LEU A 73 5.01 3.95 -14.33
C LEU A 73 5.60 4.96 -15.32
N ARG A 74 6.77 4.68 -15.91
CA ARG A 74 7.39 5.58 -16.91
C ARG A 74 6.46 5.85 -18.08
N ARG A 75 5.87 4.80 -18.64
CA ARG A 75 4.90 4.92 -19.73
C ARG A 75 3.69 5.72 -19.32
N PHE A 76 3.08 5.39 -18.18
CA PHE A 76 1.90 6.10 -17.72
C PHE A 76 2.19 7.61 -17.56
N LEU A 77 3.30 7.96 -16.90
CA LEU A 77 3.71 9.35 -16.71
C LEU A 77 4.02 10.06 -18.04
N SER A 78 4.53 9.36 -19.06
CA SER A 78 4.77 9.97 -20.38
C SER A 78 3.49 10.32 -21.15
N LEU A 79 2.35 9.73 -20.77
CA LEU A 79 1.06 10.00 -21.39
C LEU A 79 0.31 11.17 -20.73
N LEU A 80 0.79 11.66 -19.58
CA LEU A 80 0.18 12.75 -18.84
C LEU A 80 0.54 14.10 -19.48
N ALA A 81 -0.37 14.61 -20.30
CA ALA A 81 -0.29 15.93 -20.90
C ALA A 81 -1.65 16.65 -20.76
N PRO A 82 -1.74 17.77 -20.01
CA PRO A 82 -0.67 18.39 -19.21
C PRO A 82 -0.19 17.48 -18.06
N ALA A 83 0.93 17.82 -17.42
CA ALA A 83 1.39 17.10 -16.23
C ALA A 83 0.45 17.37 -15.03
N PRO A 84 0.27 16.41 -14.11
CA PRO A 84 -0.66 16.60 -12.99
C PRO A 84 -0.12 17.64 -11.99
N MET A 85 -1.01 18.41 -11.39
CA MET A 85 -0.67 19.30 -10.27
C MET A 85 -0.13 18.53 -9.07
N ARG A 86 -0.60 17.29 -8.89
CA ARG A 86 -0.15 16.39 -7.84
C ARG A 86 -0.09 14.94 -8.30
N LEU A 87 0.99 14.26 -7.91
CA LEU A 87 1.13 12.81 -8.00
C LEU A 87 1.20 12.20 -6.59
N VAL A 88 0.26 11.32 -6.27
CA VAL A 88 0.28 10.47 -5.07
C VAL A 88 0.67 9.06 -5.48
N TYR A 89 1.78 8.56 -4.95
CA TYR A 89 2.30 7.23 -5.27
C TYR A 89 2.21 6.27 -4.07
N ILE A 90 1.62 5.09 -4.29
CA ILE A 90 1.58 4.03 -3.28
C ILE A 90 2.86 3.20 -3.34
N SER A 91 3.74 3.46 -2.38
CA SER A 91 4.97 2.70 -2.13
C SER A 91 4.77 1.62 -1.07
N THR A 92 5.86 1.08 -0.53
CA THR A 92 5.84 0.12 0.58
C THR A 92 6.88 0.46 1.64
N THR A 93 6.61 0.08 2.89
CA THR A 93 7.61 0.10 3.96
C THR A 93 8.74 -0.92 3.73
N GLY A 94 8.58 -1.87 2.79
CA GLY A 94 9.63 -2.80 2.37
C GLY A 94 10.91 -2.15 1.86
N VAL A 95 10.86 -0.89 1.43
CA VAL A 95 12.03 -0.14 0.95
C VAL A 95 13.09 0.07 2.03
N TYR A 96 12.71 0.02 3.31
CA TYR A 96 13.64 0.16 4.44
C TYR A 96 14.48 -1.09 4.71
N GLY A 97 14.10 -2.25 4.16
CA GLY A 97 14.82 -3.50 4.43
C GLY A 97 14.69 -4.01 5.86
N ASP A 98 15.66 -4.82 6.26
CA ASP A 98 15.79 -5.31 7.63
C ASP A 98 16.63 -4.34 8.45
N VAL A 99 16.06 -3.79 9.52
CA VAL A 99 16.78 -2.95 10.48
C VAL A 99 16.83 -3.59 11.87
N GLY A 100 16.59 -4.90 11.96
CA GLY A 100 16.66 -5.64 13.22
C GLY A 100 15.60 -5.21 14.24
N GLY A 101 14.40 -4.84 13.76
CA GLY A 101 13.28 -4.45 14.62
C GLY A 101 13.37 -3.02 15.17
N LYS A 102 14.34 -2.22 14.72
CA LYS A 102 14.44 -0.80 15.07
C LYS A 102 13.31 0.02 14.45
N VAL A 103 13.08 1.20 15.03
CA VAL A 103 12.14 2.19 14.50
C VAL A 103 12.72 2.83 13.24
N VAL A 104 11.92 2.96 12.20
CA VAL A 104 12.23 3.70 10.96
C VAL A 104 11.27 4.87 10.77
N THR A 105 11.80 5.98 10.27
CA THR A 105 11.04 7.19 9.92
C THR A 105 11.18 7.47 8.42
N GLU A 106 10.51 8.49 7.90
CA GLU A 106 10.63 8.91 6.50
C GLU A 106 12.03 9.41 6.14
N ALA A 107 12.83 9.81 7.14
CA ALA A 107 14.22 10.22 6.97
C ALA A 107 15.22 9.04 7.00
N SER A 108 14.76 7.83 7.36
CA SER A 108 15.63 6.64 7.34
C SER A 108 16.04 6.28 5.91
N ALA A 109 17.29 5.83 5.76
CA ALA A 109 17.80 5.36 4.48
C ALA A 109 17.00 4.15 3.98
N VAL A 110 16.88 4.02 2.65
CA VAL A 110 16.32 2.83 2.01
C VAL A 110 17.42 1.77 1.87
N ASP A 111 17.09 0.52 2.16
CA ASP A 111 17.98 -0.65 2.01
C ASP A 111 17.17 -1.87 1.53
N PRO A 112 16.66 -1.85 0.28
CA PRO A 112 15.71 -2.86 -0.18
C PRO A 112 16.36 -4.26 -0.31
N GLY A 113 15.97 -5.18 0.58
CA GLY A 113 16.50 -6.54 0.63
C GLY A 113 15.95 -7.55 -0.39
N ASN A 114 15.00 -7.16 -1.24
CA ASN A 114 14.41 -8.04 -2.26
C ASN A 114 14.02 -7.29 -3.54
N SER A 115 13.78 -8.02 -4.64
CA SER A 115 13.46 -7.46 -5.96
C SER A 115 12.22 -6.56 -5.96
N MET A 116 11.18 -6.92 -5.20
CA MET A 116 9.96 -6.11 -5.10
C MET A 116 10.22 -4.75 -4.43
N ALA A 117 11.02 -4.73 -3.37
CA ALA A 117 11.41 -3.50 -2.68
C ALA A 117 12.33 -2.64 -3.56
N LYS A 118 13.27 -3.26 -4.29
CA LYS A 118 14.14 -2.55 -5.25
C LYS A 118 13.34 -1.88 -6.36
N ALA A 119 12.41 -2.61 -6.97
CA ALA A 119 11.49 -2.07 -7.96
C ALA A 119 10.67 -0.89 -7.41
N ARG A 120 10.33 -0.94 -6.12
CA ARG A 120 9.61 0.17 -5.48
C ARG A 120 10.48 1.40 -5.27
N VAL A 121 11.75 1.24 -4.88
CA VAL A 121 12.70 2.35 -4.80
C VAL A 121 12.92 2.98 -6.18
N ALA A 122 13.07 2.17 -7.24
CA ALA A 122 13.18 2.68 -8.60
C ALA A 122 11.95 3.51 -8.99
N ALA A 123 10.74 3.04 -8.67
CA ALA A 123 9.51 3.77 -8.93
C ALA A 123 9.37 5.07 -8.11
N GLU A 124 9.82 5.11 -6.84
CA GLU A 124 9.90 6.35 -6.06
C GLU A 124 10.81 7.39 -6.76
N THR A 125 11.97 6.95 -7.26
CA THR A 125 12.90 7.80 -8.04
C THR A 125 12.26 8.30 -9.33
N ILE A 126 11.58 7.43 -10.08
CA ILE A 126 10.90 7.80 -11.34
C ILE A 126 9.83 8.87 -11.11
N ALA A 127 9.01 8.71 -10.06
CA ALA A 127 7.99 9.68 -9.71
C ALA A 127 8.64 11.03 -9.34
N ALA A 128 9.72 11.02 -8.55
CA ALA A 128 10.46 12.22 -8.17
C ALA A 128 11.09 12.94 -9.39
N GLU A 129 11.73 12.19 -10.29
CA GLU A 129 12.30 12.72 -11.53
C GLU A 129 11.24 13.32 -12.46
N HIS A 130 10.06 12.69 -12.55
CA HIS A 130 8.97 13.23 -13.35
C HIS A 130 8.46 14.54 -12.77
N VAL A 131 8.10 14.57 -11.48
CA VAL A 131 7.57 15.80 -10.88
C VAL A 131 8.61 16.92 -10.87
N ALA A 132 9.91 16.63 -10.78
CA ALA A 132 10.94 17.67 -10.82
C ALA A 132 11.07 18.37 -12.19
N ARG A 133 10.55 17.76 -13.26
CA ARG A 133 10.49 18.37 -14.60
C ARG A 133 9.31 19.31 -14.78
N PHE A 134 8.33 19.24 -13.88
CA PHE A 134 7.07 19.99 -13.92
C PHE A 134 6.90 20.75 -12.60
N ASP A 135 5.96 21.69 -12.49
CA ASP A 135 5.64 22.31 -11.18
C ASP A 135 4.65 21.43 -10.39
N SER A 136 4.96 20.14 -10.29
CA SER A 136 4.06 19.12 -9.72
C SER A 136 4.46 18.76 -8.29
N ARG A 137 3.47 18.51 -7.44
CA ARG A 137 3.69 18.04 -6.06
C ARG A 137 3.71 16.52 -6.01
N LEU A 138 4.73 15.93 -5.39
CA LEU A 138 4.80 14.48 -5.14
C LEU A 138 4.50 14.14 -3.68
N VAL A 139 3.59 13.21 -3.45
CA VAL A 139 3.36 12.55 -2.16
C VAL A 139 3.62 11.05 -2.33
N ILE A 140 4.51 10.48 -1.52
CA ILE A 140 4.78 9.04 -1.49
C ILE A 140 4.21 8.48 -0.19
N LEU A 141 3.26 7.55 -0.29
CA LEU A 141 2.76 6.81 0.86
C LEU A 141 3.49 5.46 0.94
N ARG A 142 4.36 5.27 1.94
CA ARG A 142 5.02 3.99 2.20
C ARG A 142 4.10 3.11 3.04
N VAL A 143 3.44 2.16 2.37
CA VAL A 143 2.37 1.35 2.95
C VAL A 143 2.89 0.00 3.50
N PRO A 144 2.47 -0.41 4.71
CA PRO A 144 2.79 -1.71 5.29
C PRO A 144 1.78 -2.79 4.82
N GLY A 145 1.59 -3.86 5.60
CA GLY A 145 0.61 -4.90 5.26
C GLY A 145 -0.82 -4.35 5.30
N ILE A 146 -1.53 -4.42 4.16
CA ILE A 146 -2.91 -3.96 4.06
C ILE A 146 -3.85 -5.10 4.45
N TYR A 147 -4.70 -4.87 5.46
CA TYR A 147 -5.79 -5.78 5.81
C TYR A 147 -7.15 -5.08 5.68
N GLY A 148 -8.23 -5.85 5.76
CA GLY A 148 -9.60 -5.38 5.53
C GLY A 148 -10.51 -6.49 5.02
N PRO A 149 -11.78 -6.18 4.70
CA PRO A 149 -12.70 -7.13 4.10
C PRO A 149 -12.12 -7.83 2.87
N GLY A 150 -12.08 -9.17 2.90
CA GLY A 150 -11.52 -9.99 1.81
C GLY A 150 -9.98 -10.06 1.77
N ARG A 151 -9.26 -9.50 2.77
CA ARG A 151 -7.79 -9.58 2.88
C ARG A 151 -7.29 -10.11 4.22
N LEU A 152 -8.16 -10.70 5.03
CA LEU A 152 -7.74 -11.50 6.17
C LEU A 152 -7.15 -12.84 5.72
N PRO A 153 -6.20 -13.44 6.47
CA PRO A 153 -5.57 -14.73 6.12
C PRO A 153 -6.46 -15.95 6.38
N LEU A 154 -7.79 -15.83 6.20
CA LEU A 154 -8.79 -16.85 6.55
C LEU A 154 -8.53 -18.18 5.83
N GLN A 155 -8.27 -18.15 4.52
CA GLN A 155 -8.00 -19.36 3.75
C GLN A 155 -6.76 -20.11 4.30
N ARG A 156 -5.66 -19.38 4.53
CA ARG A 156 -4.44 -19.98 5.07
C ARG A 156 -4.68 -20.57 6.46
N LEU A 157 -5.50 -19.92 7.29
CA LEU A 157 -5.87 -20.42 8.61
C LEU A 157 -6.73 -21.67 8.52
N SER A 158 -7.75 -21.69 7.66
CA SER A 158 -8.64 -22.85 7.48
C SER A 158 -7.90 -24.08 6.92
N GLU A 159 -6.85 -23.85 6.13
CA GLU A 159 -6.00 -24.91 5.58
C GLU A 159 -4.91 -25.39 6.56
N GLY A 160 -4.89 -24.89 7.80
CA GLY A 160 -3.91 -25.28 8.82
C GLY A 160 -2.50 -24.71 8.58
N GLY A 161 -2.41 -23.60 7.85
CA GLY A 161 -1.14 -22.95 7.53
C GLY A 161 -0.37 -22.55 8.77
N ALA A 162 0.93 -22.85 8.79
CA ALA A 162 1.79 -22.51 9.92
C ALA A 162 2.20 -21.04 9.95
N PHE A 163 2.43 -20.54 11.16
CA PHE A 163 2.98 -19.23 11.49
C PHE A 163 4.17 -19.39 12.44
N LEU A 164 5.04 -18.37 12.53
CA LEU A 164 6.15 -18.42 13.48
C LEU A 164 5.63 -18.41 14.92
N THR A 165 6.39 -18.95 15.86
CA THR A 165 6.14 -18.70 17.28
C THR A 165 6.26 -17.20 17.59
N GLU A 166 5.62 -16.73 18.66
CA GLU A 166 5.69 -15.30 19.04
C GLU A 166 7.13 -14.87 19.33
N ASN A 167 7.95 -15.75 19.91
CA ASN A 167 9.36 -15.49 20.20
C ASN A 167 10.21 -15.34 18.93
N ASP A 168 9.81 -15.98 17.83
CA ASP A 168 10.52 -15.92 16.54
C ASP A 168 9.94 -14.89 15.57
N ALA A 169 8.79 -14.32 15.91
CA ALA A 169 8.06 -13.39 15.07
C ALA A 169 8.63 -11.98 15.17
N SER A 170 8.74 -11.30 14.03
CA SER A 170 9.10 -9.89 13.98
C SER A 170 7.89 -9.00 14.31
N PRO A 171 8.13 -7.76 14.76
CA PRO A 171 7.07 -6.76 14.90
C PRO A 171 6.24 -6.64 13.61
N GLY A 172 4.93 -6.57 13.77
CA GLY A 172 4.01 -6.37 12.65
C GLY A 172 3.96 -4.91 12.25
N ASN A 173 3.67 -4.63 10.99
CA ASN A 173 3.27 -3.29 10.55
C ASN A 173 2.07 -3.47 9.64
N ARG A 174 0.96 -2.79 9.95
CA ARG A 174 -0.30 -3.00 9.23
C ARG A 174 -1.06 -1.69 9.07
N ILE A 175 -2.02 -1.70 8.16
CA ILE A 175 -3.03 -0.64 8.03
C ILE A 175 -4.33 -1.26 7.55
N HIS A 176 -5.45 -0.87 8.15
CA HIS A 176 -6.76 -1.24 7.62
C HIS A 176 -7.02 -0.47 6.33
N VAL A 177 -7.67 -1.10 5.35
CA VAL A 177 -7.87 -0.49 4.02
C VAL A 177 -8.62 0.84 4.07
N ASP A 178 -9.57 0.99 4.98
CA ASP A 178 -10.30 2.26 5.13
C ASP A 178 -9.41 3.40 5.65
N ASP A 179 -8.46 3.08 6.55
CA ASP A 179 -7.48 4.05 7.04
C ASP A 179 -6.48 4.42 5.95
N LEU A 180 -6.10 3.45 5.11
CA LEU A 180 -5.29 3.71 3.92
C LEU A 180 -6.04 4.58 2.91
N VAL A 181 -7.34 4.36 2.71
CA VAL A 181 -8.18 5.21 1.85
C VAL A 181 -8.23 6.64 2.38
N ALA A 182 -8.36 6.81 3.71
CA ALA A 182 -8.28 8.14 4.33
C ALA A 182 -6.91 8.80 4.08
N CYS A 183 -5.81 8.06 4.19
CA CYS A 183 -4.47 8.56 3.84
C CYS A 183 -4.36 8.97 2.37
N CYS A 184 -4.91 8.19 1.45
CA CYS A 184 -4.92 8.52 0.02
C CYS A 184 -5.69 9.82 -0.27
N ILE A 185 -6.87 9.97 0.35
CA ILE A 185 -7.71 11.16 0.16
C ILE A 185 -7.04 12.40 0.76
N ALA A 186 -6.45 12.27 1.95
CA ALA A 186 -5.66 13.33 2.57
C ALA A 186 -4.48 13.70 1.66
N ALA A 187 -3.74 12.71 1.16
CA ALA A 187 -2.59 12.94 0.28
C ALA A 187 -2.95 13.67 -1.02
N LEU A 188 -4.20 13.58 -1.49
CA LEU A 188 -4.69 14.27 -2.67
C LEU A 188 -5.04 15.76 -2.42
N GLN A 189 -5.21 16.19 -1.17
CA GLN A 189 -5.63 17.56 -0.82
C GLN A 189 -4.58 18.61 -1.18
N GLU A 190 -4.98 19.72 -1.79
CA GLU A 190 -4.12 20.81 -2.31
C GLU A 190 -3.08 21.31 -1.30
N ASP A 191 -3.47 21.43 -0.04
CA ASP A 191 -2.64 21.91 1.06
C ASP A 191 -1.68 20.86 1.63
N THR A 192 -1.82 19.58 1.26
CA THR A 192 -0.92 18.53 1.76
C THR A 192 0.51 18.76 1.25
N PRO A 193 1.50 18.89 2.15
CA PRO A 193 2.88 19.07 1.77
C PRO A 193 3.41 17.88 0.98
N GLY A 194 4.17 18.16 -0.08
CA GLY A 194 4.90 17.13 -0.80
C GLY A 194 5.91 16.42 0.11
N GLY A 195 6.15 15.14 -0.15
CA GLY A 195 7.12 14.33 0.58
C GLY A 195 6.68 12.89 0.81
N ILE A 196 7.48 12.18 1.59
CA ILE A 196 7.23 10.80 1.98
C ILE A 196 6.44 10.78 3.28
N TYR A 197 5.51 9.82 3.40
CA TYR A 197 4.74 9.53 4.60
C TYR A 197 4.70 8.03 4.83
N ASN A 198 5.11 7.60 6.01
CA ASN A 198 4.86 6.26 6.50
C ASN A 198 3.44 6.20 7.05
N VAL A 199 2.63 5.28 6.51
CA VAL A 199 1.23 5.11 6.95
C VAL A 199 1.07 3.80 7.70
N GLY A 200 0.16 3.73 8.68
CA GLY A 200 -0.04 2.54 9.50
C GLY A 200 -1.04 2.76 10.62
N ASP A 201 -1.55 1.68 11.21
CA ASP A 201 -2.41 1.75 12.40
C ASP A 201 -1.62 2.23 13.65
N GLY A 202 -0.31 1.97 13.70
CA GLY A 202 0.57 2.26 14.83
C GLY A 202 0.70 1.10 15.82
N ASP A 203 0.06 -0.04 15.53
CA ASP A 203 0.14 -1.26 16.32
C ASP A 203 1.21 -2.19 15.74
N ASN A 204 2.21 -2.51 16.58
CA ASN A 204 3.36 -3.30 16.15
C ASN A 204 3.32 -4.76 16.61
N ARG A 205 2.16 -5.25 17.09
CA ARG A 205 2.02 -6.67 17.45
C ARG A 205 2.27 -7.55 16.23
N SER A 206 2.91 -8.70 16.44
CA SER A 206 3.46 -9.52 15.38
C SER A 206 2.41 -10.02 14.37
N ALA A 207 2.88 -10.55 13.25
CA ALA A 207 2.01 -11.27 12.30
C ALA A 207 1.42 -12.56 12.92
N THR A 208 2.08 -13.15 13.91
CA THR A 208 1.59 -14.31 14.65
C THR A 208 0.42 -13.93 15.54
N TRP A 209 0.57 -12.89 16.37
CA TRP A 209 -0.53 -12.33 17.15
C TRP A 209 -1.75 -12.02 16.26
N PHE A 210 -1.53 -11.35 15.12
CA PHE A 210 -2.60 -10.99 14.19
C PHE A 210 -3.32 -12.23 13.63
N ALA A 211 -2.57 -13.27 13.24
CA ALA A 211 -3.15 -14.51 12.72
C ALA A 211 -3.96 -15.25 13.80
N GLN A 212 -3.49 -15.28 15.04
CA GLN A 212 -4.22 -15.86 16.17
C GLN A 212 -5.52 -15.09 16.45
N GLU A 213 -5.47 -13.76 16.42
CA GLU A 213 -6.65 -12.93 16.66
C GLU A 213 -7.70 -13.07 15.54
N VAL A 214 -7.26 -13.14 14.29
CA VAL A 214 -8.16 -13.45 13.15
C VAL A 214 -8.81 -14.82 13.33
N ALA A 215 -8.04 -15.86 13.70
CA ALA A 215 -8.59 -17.19 13.92
C ALA A 215 -9.63 -17.19 15.04
N ARG A 216 -9.34 -16.50 16.15
CA ARG A 216 -10.24 -16.36 17.29
C ARG A 216 -11.57 -15.70 16.90
N GLN A 217 -11.52 -14.56 16.21
CA GLN A 217 -12.74 -13.83 15.82
C GLN A 217 -13.54 -14.55 14.73
N ALA A 218 -12.87 -15.26 13.83
CA ALA A 218 -13.51 -16.04 12.76
C ALA A 218 -14.02 -17.42 13.21
N GLY A 219 -13.81 -17.81 14.47
CA GLY A 219 -14.20 -19.14 14.98
C GLY A 219 -13.40 -20.29 14.34
N LEU A 220 -12.19 -20.02 13.85
CA LEU A 220 -11.30 -21.02 13.26
C LEU A 220 -10.38 -21.66 14.32
N PRO A 221 -9.84 -22.87 14.07
CA PRO A 221 -8.80 -23.45 14.91
C PRO A 221 -7.59 -22.51 15.05
N ALA A 222 -6.94 -22.55 16.21
CA ALA A 222 -5.70 -21.81 16.42
C ALA A 222 -4.64 -22.23 15.38
N PRO A 223 -3.86 -21.27 14.82
CA PRO A 223 -2.85 -21.58 13.83
C PRO A 223 -1.76 -22.49 14.37
N ARG A 224 -1.19 -23.35 13.52
CA ARG A 224 0.01 -24.12 13.86
C ARG A 224 1.20 -23.16 14.02
N LEU A 225 1.84 -23.17 15.18
CA LEU A 225 3.02 -22.35 15.45
C LEU A 225 4.29 -23.19 15.31
N ILE A 226 5.28 -22.68 14.57
CA ILE A 226 6.56 -23.36 14.32
C ILE A 226 7.74 -22.43 14.61
N SER A 227 8.89 -22.99 14.97
CA SER A 227 10.10 -22.19 15.19
C SER A 227 10.65 -21.63 13.88
N ARG A 228 11.58 -20.67 13.97
CA ARG A 228 12.29 -20.14 12.81
C ARG A 228 13.09 -21.22 12.07
N GLU A 229 13.67 -22.20 12.77
CA GLU A 229 14.39 -23.33 12.16
C GLU A 229 13.44 -24.25 11.39
N ALA A 230 12.29 -24.59 11.98
CA ALA A 230 11.27 -25.39 11.30
C ALA A 230 10.72 -24.64 10.06
N ALA A 231 10.53 -23.32 10.16
CA ALA A 231 10.11 -22.51 9.03
C ALA A 231 11.08 -22.55 7.85
N GLN A 232 12.39 -22.68 8.08
CA GLN A 232 13.38 -22.82 6.98
C GLN A 232 13.19 -24.11 6.17
N GLN A 233 12.61 -25.15 6.77
CA GLN A 233 12.32 -26.43 6.12
C GLN A 233 10.96 -26.40 5.40
N GLU A 234 9.99 -25.66 5.94
CA GLU A 234 8.58 -25.73 5.49
C GLU A 234 8.15 -24.57 4.58
N PHE A 235 8.74 -23.38 4.72
CA PHE A 235 8.29 -22.18 4.00
C PHE A 235 9.05 -22.00 2.69
N SER A 236 8.35 -21.48 1.69
CA SER A 236 8.98 -21.09 0.43
C SER A 236 10.02 -19.99 0.64
N ARG A 237 11.03 -19.93 -0.24
CA ARG A 237 12.07 -18.87 -0.22
C ARG A 237 11.47 -17.47 -0.21
N VAL A 238 10.39 -17.24 -0.96
CA VAL A 238 9.69 -15.95 -1.02
C VAL A 238 9.09 -15.60 0.34
N ARG A 239 8.46 -16.55 1.02
CA ARG A 239 7.89 -16.33 2.35
C ARG A 239 8.99 -16.08 3.38
N LEU A 240 10.09 -16.83 3.32
CA LEU A 240 11.24 -16.62 4.21
C LEU A 240 11.88 -15.24 4.03
N ALA A 241 12.03 -14.78 2.78
CA ALA A 241 12.54 -13.44 2.48
C ALA A 241 11.64 -12.32 3.01
N PHE A 242 10.32 -12.55 3.08
CA PHE A 242 9.40 -11.60 3.72
C PHE A 242 9.58 -11.60 5.25
N LEU A 243 9.74 -12.77 5.86
CA LEU A 243 9.90 -12.96 7.31
C LEU A 243 11.30 -12.61 7.84
N SER A 244 12.27 -12.37 6.94
CA SER A 244 13.63 -11.96 7.32
C SER A 244 13.77 -10.46 7.54
N SER A 245 12.82 -9.63 7.08
CA SER A 245 12.88 -8.17 7.31
C SER A 245 12.11 -7.76 8.55
N SER A 246 12.78 -7.10 9.50
CA SER A 246 12.20 -6.67 10.77
C SER A 246 12.39 -5.16 10.97
N ARG A 247 11.28 -4.45 11.21
CA ARG A 247 11.25 -2.99 11.44
C ARG A 247 9.98 -2.60 12.19
N ILE A 248 10.03 -1.47 12.89
CA ILE A 248 8.87 -0.77 13.45
C ILE A 248 8.71 0.53 12.68
N VAL A 249 7.55 0.75 12.07
CA VAL A 249 7.31 1.92 11.23
C VAL A 249 6.72 3.04 12.07
N ASP A 250 7.47 4.13 12.21
CA ASP A 250 6.95 5.36 12.80
C ASP A 250 5.88 5.95 11.88
N THR A 251 4.74 6.34 12.46
CA THR A 251 3.58 6.87 11.75
C THR A 251 3.19 8.26 12.27
N THR A 252 4.11 8.94 12.97
CA THR A 252 3.89 10.25 13.59
C THR A 252 3.60 11.31 12.54
N LYS A 253 4.37 11.35 11.45
CA LYS A 253 4.17 12.32 10.36
C LYS A 253 2.80 12.15 9.67
N MET A 254 2.30 10.92 9.53
CA MET A 254 0.94 10.67 9.03
C MET A 254 -0.12 11.32 9.94
N ARG A 255 0.05 11.25 11.27
CA ARG A 255 -0.93 11.84 12.20
C ARG A 255 -0.82 13.35 12.26
N GLU A 256 0.40 13.88 12.35
CA GLU A 256 0.64 15.30 12.61
C GLU A 256 0.60 16.17 11.36
N VAL A 257 1.07 15.66 10.22
CA VAL A 257 1.20 16.44 8.97
C VAL A 257 0.14 16.04 7.96
N LEU A 258 -0.06 14.74 7.72
CA LEU A 258 -1.13 14.27 6.83
C LEU A 258 -2.51 14.40 7.49
N GLY A 259 -2.57 14.59 8.82
CA GLY A 259 -3.80 14.82 9.57
C GLY A 259 -4.70 13.60 9.72
N VAL A 260 -4.17 12.39 9.48
CA VAL A 260 -4.96 11.15 9.52
C VAL A 260 -4.72 10.42 10.83
N THR A 261 -5.79 10.28 11.62
CA THR A 261 -5.83 9.38 12.79
C THR A 261 -6.52 8.07 12.38
N PRO A 262 -5.87 6.90 12.53
CA PRO A 262 -6.46 5.63 12.16
C PRO A 262 -7.75 5.35 12.94
N ARG A 263 -8.83 5.03 12.23
CA ARG A 263 -10.07 4.52 12.82
C ARG A 263 -9.83 3.16 13.49
N TYR A 264 -8.95 2.34 12.92
CA TYR A 264 -8.62 1.01 13.42
C TYR A 264 -7.22 0.98 14.03
N ALA A 265 -6.92 1.94 14.91
CA ALA A 265 -5.67 1.99 15.67
C ALA A 265 -5.47 0.75 16.57
N ASN A 266 -6.57 0.13 17.02
CA ASN A 266 -6.55 -1.21 17.58
C ASN A 266 -7.01 -2.23 16.52
N PRO A 267 -6.09 -3.10 16.05
CA PRO A 267 -6.38 -4.14 15.05
C PRO A 267 -7.51 -5.09 15.39
N VAL A 268 -7.85 -5.28 16.68
CA VAL A 268 -9.00 -6.11 17.09
C VAL A 268 -10.28 -5.59 16.42
N ASP A 269 -10.50 -4.28 16.47
CA ASP A 269 -11.69 -3.62 15.92
C ASP A 269 -11.68 -3.66 14.39
N GLY A 270 -10.49 -3.55 13.78
CA GLY A 270 -10.34 -3.65 12.33
C GLY A 270 -10.56 -5.07 11.81
N ILE A 271 -10.15 -6.09 12.55
CA ILE A 271 -10.42 -7.50 12.21
C ILE A 271 -11.92 -7.75 12.28
N GLU A 272 -12.59 -7.27 13.33
CA GLU A 272 -14.03 -7.42 13.51
C GLU A 272 -14.79 -6.77 12.34
N ALA A 273 -14.45 -5.52 12.01
CA ALA A 273 -15.02 -4.81 10.87
C ALA A 273 -14.71 -5.46 9.51
N SER A 274 -13.65 -6.29 9.43
CA SER A 274 -13.27 -7.01 8.22
C SER A 274 -14.02 -8.35 8.04
N LEU A 275 -14.65 -8.86 9.10
CA LEU A 275 -15.41 -10.11 9.11
C LEU A 275 -16.92 -9.90 8.95
N ALA A 276 -17.41 -8.69 9.20
CA ALA A 276 -18.79 -8.27 9.00
C ALA A 276 -19.17 -8.20 7.52
#